data_AF-A0A9D9QJW3-F1
#
_entry.id   AF-A0A9D9QJW3-F1
#
_cell.length_a   1.000
_cell.length_b   1.000
_cell.length_c   1.000
_cell.angle_alpha   90.00
_cell.angle_beta   90.00
_cell.angle_gamma   90.00
#
_symmetry.space_group_name_H-M   'P 1'
#
loop_
_entity.id
_entity.type
_entity.pdbx_description
1 polymer ?
#
loop_
_entity_poly.entity_id
_entity_poly.type
_entity_poly.pdbx_seq_one_letter_code
_entity_poly.pdbx_strand_id
1 'polypeptide(L)'
;MVKEAVKSKTPMLDSFARDLVLMASAGQLDPIVGRETEINRLMHILARRRKNNPVLIGEPGVGKNAIVEGFAHRIAQGTAPDVFLEKRIMVIDMGSLVAGTKFRGEFEERLKNLVKEVESVKNVILFIDEIHTIVGAGGSEGAVDAANILKPALARGTFQCIGATTMDEYRKHIEKDAALERRFQTVLVEEPDREHTLEILKGLRTNYENFHNVSFSDEALEAAVDLSSRYITSRMQPDKAIDLLDESGAHCRIAFVEKPAEMLNLEEKIERLTEEKKHFVQVQAYEDAAKVRDEINKLKYSLDMMAQEWRAALKLSRNIIDVEDICRTLSSMTGIPVSGISRNE
;
A
#
# COMPACT_ATOMS: atom_id res chain seq x y z
N MET A 1 -14.28 -12.83 -30.38
CA MET A 1 -14.58 -11.40 -30.64
C MET A 1 -13.61 -10.59 -29.83
N VAL A 2 -12.65 -9.93 -30.48
CA VAL A 2 -11.74 -8.99 -29.82
C VAL A 2 -12.60 -7.84 -29.34
N LYS A 3 -12.75 -7.66 -28.02
CA LYS A 3 -13.39 -6.46 -27.47
C LYS A 3 -12.54 -5.27 -27.93
N GLU A 4 -13.07 -4.45 -28.84
CA GLU A 4 -12.47 -3.15 -29.14
C GLU A 4 -12.26 -2.42 -27.81
N ALA A 5 -11.02 -2.04 -27.53
CA ALA A 5 -10.68 -1.24 -26.37
C ALA A 5 -11.42 0.09 -26.51
N VAL A 6 -12.46 0.29 -25.70
CA VAL A 6 -13.21 1.54 -25.63
C VAL A 6 -12.19 2.64 -25.36
N LYS A 7 -12.04 3.56 -26.32
CA LYS A 7 -11.10 4.67 -26.22
C LYS A 7 -11.48 5.49 -24.97
N SER A 8 -10.60 5.49 -23.97
CA SER A 8 -10.89 6.15 -22.71
C SER A 8 -11.17 7.64 -22.93
N LYS A 9 -12.17 8.17 -22.22
CA LYS A 9 -12.45 9.60 -22.18
C LYS A 9 -11.36 10.38 -21.44
N THR A 10 -10.48 9.68 -20.72
CA THR A 10 -9.42 10.24 -19.89
C THR A 10 -8.07 9.54 -20.07
N PRO A 11 -7.46 9.59 -21.28
CA PRO A 11 -6.24 8.85 -21.59
C PRO A 11 -5.02 9.30 -20.78
N MET A 12 -4.88 10.59 -20.43
CA MET A 12 -3.76 11.04 -19.60
C MET A 12 -3.97 10.62 -18.15
N LEU A 13 -5.16 10.80 -17.59
CA LEU A 13 -5.42 10.38 -16.21
C LEU A 13 -5.21 8.89 -16.05
N ASP A 14 -5.66 8.06 -17.00
CA ASP A 14 -5.48 6.61 -16.90
C ASP A 14 -4.00 6.19 -17.01
N SER A 15 -3.13 7.07 -17.52
CA SER A 15 -1.68 6.82 -17.62
C SER A 15 -0.91 7.28 -16.38
N PHE A 16 -1.41 8.29 -15.65
CA PHE A 16 -0.68 8.96 -14.55
C PHE A 16 -1.42 8.92 -13.21
N ALA A 17 -2.57 8.25 -13.15
CA ALA A 17 -3.37 8.15 -11.95
C ALA A 17 -4.01 6.76 -11.79
N ARG A 18 -4.29 6.40 -10.53
CA ARG A 18 -5.00 5.17 -10.16
C ARG A 18 -6.45 5.47 -9.81
N ASP A 19 -7.37 4.64 -10.29
CA ASP A 19 -8.80 4.78 -10.02
C ASP A 19 -9.21 3.99 -8.77
N LEU A 20 -9.43 4.68 -7.65
CA LEU A 20 -9.78 4.02 -6.40
C LEU A 20 -11.17 3.37 -6.44
N VAL A 21 -12.11 3.91 -7.21
CA VAL A 21 -13.47 3.34 -7.29
C VAL A 21 -13.43 2.01 -8.03
N LEU A 22 -12.61 1.94 -9.09
CA LEU A 22 -12.34 0.69 -9.80
C LEU A 22 -11.63 -0.33 -8.91
N MET A 23 -10.60 0.09 -8.18
CA MET A 23 -9.87 -0.78 -7.25
C MET A 23 -10.77 -1.32 -6.13
N ALA A 24 -11.63 -0.46 -5.55
CA ALA A 24 -12.63 -0.85 -4.56
C ALA A 24 -13.60 -1.90 -5.12
N SER A 25 -14.13 -1.65 -6.34
CA SER A 25 -15.04 -2.58 -7.02
C SER A 25 -14.39 -3.93 -7.33
N ALA A 26 -13.07 -3.94 -7.54
CA ALA A 26 -12.29 -5.15 -7.78
C ALA A 26 -11.82 -5.86 -6.49
N GLY A 27 -12.16 -5.34 -5.31
CA GLY A 27 -11.74 -5.90 -4.03
C GLY A 27 -10.23 -5.77 -3.76
N GLN A 28 -9.58 -4.77 -4.37
CA GLN A 28 -8.14 -4.53 -4.26
C GLN A 28 -7.76 -3.55 -3.15
N LEU A 29 -8.75 -2.87 -2.54
CA LEU A 29 -8.53 -1.98 -1.42
C LEU A 29 -8.85 -2.70 -0.11
N ASP A 30 -8.09 -2.37 0.93
CA ASP A 30 -8.34 -2.89 2.27
C ASP A 30 -9.71 -2.42 2.82
N PRO A 31 -10.31 -3.20 3.74
CA PRO A 31 -11.51 -2.77 4.43
C PRO A 31 -11.20 -1.56 5.31
N ILE A 32 -12.17 -0.65 5.38
CA ILE A 32 -12.04 0.57 6.16
C ILE A 32 -12.75 0.33 7.49
N VAL A 33 -12.02 0.52 8.58
CA VAL A 33 -12.58 0.48 9.94
C VAL A 33 -12.49 1.86 10.55
N GLY A 34 -13.61 2.33 11.10
CA GLY A 34 -13.73 3.69 11.61
C GLY A 34 -13.69 4.74 10.48
N ARG A 35 -13.43 5.99 10.85
CA ARG A 35 -13.35 7.16 9.94
C ARG A 35 -14.65 7.63 9.28
N GLU A 36 -15.79 7.17 9.77
CA GLU A 36 -17.11 7.54 9.24
C GLU A 36 -17.37 9.05 9.32
N THR A 37 -16.93 9.70 10.39
CA THR A 37 -17.13 11.14 10.58
C THR A 37 -16.30 11.95 9.58
N GLU A 38 -15.05 11.57 9.34
CA GLU A 38 -14.16 12.20 8.36
C GLU A 38 -14.63 11.95 6.92
N ILE A 39 -15.06 10.73 6.59
CA ILE A 39 -15.61 10.40 5.26
C ILE A 39 -16.88 11.23 4.98
N ASN A 40 -17.81 11.27 5.94
CA ASN A 40 -19.03 12.08 5.80
C ASN A 40 -18.69 13.57 5.68
N ARG A 41 -17.73 14.07 6.46
CA ARG A 41 -17.26 15.45 6.38
C ARG A 41 -16.65 15.76 5.02
N LEU A 42 -15.83 14.86 4.48
CA LEU A 42 -15.22 14.96 3.16
C LEU A 42 -16.29 15.06 2.07
N MET A 43 -17.28 14.18 2.08
CA MET A 43 -18.41 14.23 1.14
C MET A 43 -19.23 15.52 1.28
N HIS A 44 -19.51 15.96 2.51
CA HIS A 44 -20.22 17.23 2.74
C HIS A 44 -19.49 18.41 2.14
N ILE A 45 -18.16 18.47 2.26
CA ILE A 45 -17.35 19.54 1.67
C ILE A 45 -17.42 19.46 0.14
N LEU A 46 -17.23 18.29 -0.45
CA LEU A 46 -17.26 18.09 -1.90
C LEU A 46 -18.62 18.48 -2.51
N ALA A 47 -19.73 18.31 -1.77
CA ALA A 47 -21.07 18.68 -2.22
C ALA A 47 -21.33 20.19 -2.18
N ARG A 48 -20.45 21.02 -1.60
CA ARG A 48 -20.64 22.48 -1.51
C ARG A 48 -20.51 23.15 -2.87
N ARG A 49 -21.18 24.29 -3.02
CA ARG A 49 -21.03 25.18 -4.19
C ARG A 49 -19.73 26.02 -4.18
N ARG A 50 -19.19 26.30 -2.99
CA ARG A 50 -17.96 27.09 -2.76
C ARG A 50 -17.16 26.45 -1.62
N LYS A 51 -15.83 26.61 -1.64
CA LYS A 51 -14.91 25.92 -0.71
C LYS A 51 -15.18 24.41 -0.68
N ASN A 52 -15.20 23.82 -1.87
CA ASN A 52 -15.63 22.43 -2.13
C ASN A 52 -14.46 21.47 -2.41
N ASN A 53 -13.24 21.88 -2.06
CA ASN A 53 -12.06 21.05 -2.11
C ASN A 53 -11.63 20.75 -0.67
N PRO A 54 -11.85 19.53 -0.15
CA PRO A 54 -11.37 19.16 1.18
C PRO A 54 -9.84 19.04 1.19
N VAL A 55 -9.23 19.40 2.31
CA VAL A 55 -7.83 19.10 2.62
C VAL A 55 -7.78 18.31 3.92
N LEU A 56 -7.35 17.06 3.84
CA LEU A 56 -7.08 16.20 4.97
C LEU A 56 -5.76 16.65 5.61
N ILE A 57 -5.82 17.11 6.85
CA ILE A 57 -4.67 17.59 7.62
C ILE A 57 -4.44 16.64 8.78
N GLY A 58 -3.26 16.03 8.81
CA GLY A 58 -2.84 15.13 9.87
C GLY A 58 -1.39 14.69 9.66
N GLU A 59 -0.77 14.15 10.71
CA GLU A 59 0.59 13.64 10.63
C GLU A 59 0.69 12.42 9.69
N PRO A 60 1.89 12.11 9.16
CA PRO A 60 2.09 10.87 8.40
C PRO A 60 1.71 9.65 9.24
N GLY A 61 1.07 8.66 8.61
CA GLY A 61 0.67 7.41 9.26
C GLY A 61 -0.72 7.39 9.90
N VAL A 62 -1.42 8.53 10.03
CA VAL A 62 -2.77 8.55 10.65
C VAL A 62 -3.90 7.96 9.78
N GLY A 63 -3.61 7.55 8.54
CA GLY A 63 -4.61 6.96 7.64
C GLY A 63 -5.39 7.98 6.78
N LYS A 64 -4.75 9.07 6.34
CA LYS A 64 -5.38 10.05 5.41
C LYS A 64 -5.84 9.40 4.09
N ASN A 65 -5.03 8.50 3.54
CA ASN A 65 -5.36 7.79 2.30
C ASN A 65 -6.54 6.83 2.51
N ALA A 66 -6.60 6.17 3.66
CA ALA A 66 -7.73 5.31 4.03
C ALA A 66 -9.06 6.09 3.98
N ILE A 67 -9.14 7.33 4.48
CA ILE A 67 -10.39 8.12 4.38
C ILE A 67 -10.87 8.27 2.93
N VAL A 68 -9.95 8.48 1.99
CA VAL A 68 -10.28 8.63 0.56
C VAL A 68 -10.68 7.30 -0.06
N GLU A 69 -10.01 6.21 0.30
CA GLU A 69 -10.38 4.85 -0.09
C GLU A 69 -11.75 4.44 0.45
N GLY A 70 -12.11 4.87 1.67
CA GLY A 70 -13.43 4.63 2.25
C GLY A 70 -14.53 5.38 1.52
N PHE A 71 -14.23 6.59 1.04
CA PHE A 71 -15.13 7.27 0.13
C PHE A 71 -15.26 6.52 -1.21
N ALA A 72 -14.17 5.97 -1.75
CA ALA A 72 -14.21 5.17 -2.98
C ALA A 72 -15.05 3.89 -2.81
N HIS A 73 -14.94 3.19 -1.68
CA HIS A 73 -15.77 2.04 -1.31
C HIS A 73 -17.25 2.39 -1.33
N ARG A 74 -17.65 3.53 -0.75
CA ARG A 74 -19.06 3.97 -0.75
C ARG A 74 -19.59 4.24 -2.15
N ILE A 75 -18.78 4.82 -3.04
CA ILE A 75 -19.17 5.01 -4.44
C ILE A 75 -19.32 3.65 -5.12
N ALA A 76 -18.33 2.76 -4.99
CA ALA A 76 -18.33 1.43 -5.61
C ALA A 76 -19.52 0.56 -5.16
N GLN A 77 -19.91 0.66 -3.90
CA GLN A 77 -21.04 -0.08 -3.32
C GLN A 77 -22.41 0.59 -3.60
N GLY A 78 -22.43 1.78 -4.18
CA GLY A 78 -23.68 2.54 -4.41
C GLY A 78 -24.31 3.11 -3.13
N THR A 79 -23.56 3.21 -2.04
CA THR A 79 -24.02 3.76 -0.74
C THR A 79 -23.69 5.25 -0.57
N ALA A 80 -22.87 5.81 -1.45
CA ALA A 80 -22.64 7.25 -1.52
C ALA A 80 -23.89 8.00 -2.02
N PRO A 81 -24.09 9.28 -1.63
CA PRO A 81 -25.15 10.12 -2.17
C PRO A 81 -25.13 10.20 -3.71
N ASP A 82 -26.32 10.35 -4.33
CA ASP A 82 -26.52 10.36 -5.79
C ASP A 82 -25.56 11.27 -6.57
N VAL A 83 -25.19 12.41 -5.97
CA VAL A 83 -24.24 13.38 -6.57
C VAL A 83 -22.84 12.80 -6.80
N PHE A 84 -22.49 11.67 -6.17
CA PHE A 84 -21.20 11.01 -6.25
C PHE A 84 -21.23 9.65 -6.97
N LEU A 85 -22.40 9.06 -7.22
CA LEU A 85 -22.48 7.68 -7.75
C LEU A 85 -21.79 7.47 -9.10
N GLU A 86 -21.75 8.50 -9.95
CA GLU A 86 -21.07 8.45 -11.26
C GLU A 86 -19.64 9.03 -11.23
N LYS A 87 -19.12 9.35 -10.04
CA LYS A 87 -17.81 9.98 -9.88
C LYS A 87 -16.71 8.93 -9.82
N ARG A 88 -15.55 9.28 -10.37
CA ARG A 88 -14.28 8.56 -10.23
C ARG A 88 -13.38 9.29 -9.26
N ILE A 89 -12.67 8.57 -8.40
CA ILE A 89 -11.63 9.14 -7.54
C ILE A 89 -10.28 8.71 -8.09
N MET A 90 -9.53 9.68 -8.62
CA MET A 90 -8.25 9.43 -9.31
C MET A 90 -7.09 9.91 -8.44
N VAL A 91 -6.20 9.01 -8.02
CA VAL A 91 -4.98 9.36 -7.27
C VAL A 91 -3.86 9.68 -8.24
N ILE A 92 -3.35 10.91 -8.21
CA ILE A 92 -2.17 11.26 -9.02
C ILE A 92 -0.93 10.54 -8.47
N ASP A 93 -0.17 9.92 -9.37
CA ASP A 93 1.20 9.51 -9.07
C ASP A 93 2.19 10.60 -9.52
N MET A 94 2.72 11.33 -8.53
CA MET A 94 3.72 12.36 -8.76
C MET A 94 5.02 11.78 -9.34
N GLY A 95 5.39 10.56 -8.96
CA GLY A 95 6.56 9.87 -9.49
C GLY A 95 6.44 9.61 -10.98
N SER A 96 5.30 9.09 -11.43
CA SER A 96 5.02 8.86 -12.85
C SER A 96 4.95 10.15 -13.67
N LEU A 97 4.47 11.26 -13.10
CA LEU A 97 4.45 12.55 -13.79
C LEU A 97 5.86 13.10 -14.04
N VAL A 98 6.76 12.94 -13.07
CA VAL A 98 8.17 13.37 -13.17
C VAL A 98 9.00 12.40 -14.00
N ALA A 99 8.68 11.10 -13.96
CA ALA A 99 9.41 10.06 -14.69
C ALA A 99 9.46 10.34 -16.21
N GLY A 100 10.66 10.24 -16.77
CA GLY A 100 10.89 10.50 -18.19
C GLY A 100 10.72 11.96 -18.62
N THR A 101 10.64 12.91 -17.68
CA THR A 101 10.84 14.33 -17.98
C THR A 101 12.30 14.70 -17.76
N LYS A 102 12.93 15.33 -18.76
CA LYS A 102 14.30 15.84 -18.63
C LYS A 102 14.33 17.29 -18.16
N PHE A 103 13.23 17.99 -18.39
CA PHE A 103 13.09 19.41 -18.11
C PHE A 103 11.80 19.67 -17.34
N ARG A 104 11.86 20.61 -16.39
CA ARG A 104 10.71 21.06 -15.60
C ARG A 104 9.51 21.48 -16.44
N GLY A 105 9.73 22.09 -17.61
CA GLY A 105 8.66 22.50 -18.52
C GLY A 105 7.80 21.34 -19.04
N GLU A 106 8.40 20.16 -19.25
CA GLU A 106 7.67 18.97 -19.70
C GLU A 106 6.72 18.46 -18.62
N PHE A 107 7.15 18.49 -17.36
CA PHE A 107 6.29 18.18 -16.22
C PHE A 107 5.12 19.18 -16.12
N GLU A 108 5.41 20.48 -16.20
CA GLU A 108 4.37 21.52 -16.13
C GLU A 108 3.35 21.36 -17.27
N GLU A 109 3.81 21.01 -18.48
CA GLU A 109 2.93 20.73 -19.62
C GLU A 109 2.06 19.48 -19.40
N ARG A 110 2.64 18.38 -18.88
CA ARG A 110 1.88 17.17 -18.52
C ARG A 110 0.79 17.48 -17.51
N LEU A 111 1.13 18.20 -16.44
CA LEU A 111 0.17 18.58 -15.40
C LEU A 111 -0.92 19.49 -15.97
N LYS A 112 -0.56 20.46 -16.80
CA LYS A 112 -1.52 21.35 -17.47
C LYS A 112 -2.50 20.57 -18.35
N ASN A 113 -2.03 19.56 -19.06
CA ASN A 113 -2.87 18.70 -19.89
C ASN A 113 -3.78 17.82 -19.03
N LEU A 114 -3.28 17.26 -17.92
CA LEU A 114 -4.07 16.51 -16.96
C LEU A 114 -5.21 17.35 -16.37
N VAL A 115 -4.90 18.58 -15.93
CA VAL A 115 -5.92 19.51 -15.38
C VAL A 115 -7.00 19.82 -16.42
N LYS A 116 -6.63 20.09 -17.67
CA LYS A 116 -7.59 20.31 -18.76
C LYS A 116 -8.49 19.09 -19.01
N GLU A 117 -7.91 17.89 -18.95
CA GLU A 117 -8.66 16.65 -19.12
C GLU A 117 -9.70 16.48 -18.01
N VAL A 118 -9.30 16.68 -16.74
CA VAL A 118 -10.22 16.67 -15.58
C VAL A 118 -11.36 17.68 -15.76
N GLU A 119 -11.06 18.91 -16.18
CA GLU A 119 -12.07 19.96 -16.40
C GLU A 119 -13.09 19.58 -17.49
N SER A 120 -12.71 18.74 -18.45
CA SER A 120 -13.57 18.34 -19.58
C SER A 120 -14.60 17.27 -19.22
N VAL A 121 -14.25 16.31 -18.35
CA VAL A 121 -15.10 15.13 -18.08
C VAL A 121 -16.04 15.35 -16.89
N LYS A 122 -15.73 16.29 -15.98
CA LYS A 122 -16.56 16.73 -14.84
C LYS A 122 -17.00 15.66 -13.83
N ASN A 123 -16.77 14.38 -14.10
CA ASN A 123 -17.07 13.27 -13.20
C ASN A 123 -15.82 12.75 -12.44
N VAL A 124 -14.72 13.48 -12.47
CA VAL A 124 -13.47 13.11 -11.80
C VAL A 124 -13.28 13.97 -10.55
N ILE A 125 -12.96 13.30 -9.44
CA ILE A 125 -12.44 13.90 -8.22
C ILE A 125 -10.99 13.47 -8.14
N LEU A 126 -10.09 14.45 -8.08
CA LEU A 126 -8.66 14.17 -8.05
C LEU A 126 -8.17 14.09 -6.60
N PHE A 127 -7.50 13.01 -6.23
CA PHE A 127 -6.78 12.92 -4.96
C PHE A 127 -5.30 13.25 -5.19
N ILE A 128 -4.78 14.18 -4.38
CA ILE A 128 -3.40 14.62 -4.40
C ILE A 128 -2.85 14.47 -2.99
N ASP A 129 -2.07 13.39 -2.79
CA ASP A 129 -1.28 13.25 -1.58
C ASP A 129 -0.12 14.26 -1.60
N GLU A 130 0.26 14.73 -0.43
CA GLU A 130 1.26 15.78 -0.25
C GLU A 130 1.02 17.00 -1.16
N ILE A 131 -0.23 17.52 -1.18
CA ILE A 131 -0.64 18.62 -2.07
C ILE A 131 0.25 19.88 -1.96
N HIS A 132 0.95 20.06 -0.83
CA HIS A 132 1.93 21.13 -0.66
C HIS A 132 3.11 21.04 -1.64
N THR A 133 3.47 19.85 -2.14
CA THR A 133 4.56 19.65 -3.11
C THR A 133 4.30 20.31 -4.47
N ILE A 134 3.02 20.44 -4.85
CA ILE A 134 2.60 21.06 -6.12
C ILE A 134 2.19 22.53 -5.96
N VAL A 135 1.82 22.96 -4.75
CA VAL A 135 1.46 24.37 -4.49
C VAL A 135 2.57 25.19 -3.84
N GLY A 136 3.57 24.54 -3.27
CA GLY A 136 4.65 25.16 -2.50
C GLY A 136 5.66 25.89 -3.38
N ALA A 137 5.59 27.22 -3.34
CA ALA A 137 6.50 28.10 -4.05
C ALA A 137 7.96 27.97 -3.54
N GLY A 138 8.85 27.40 -4.35
CA GLY A 138 10.23 27.89 -4.54
C GLY A 138 11.22 27.84 -3.37
N GLY A 139 11.10 26.91 -2.41
CA GLY A 139 11.96 26.87 -1.21
C GLY A 139 13.19 25.95 -1.23
N SER A 140 13.28 24.98 -2.15
CA SER A 140 14.39 24.01 -2.21
C SER A 140 14.48 23.37 -3.61
N GLU A 141 15.67 22.84 -3.95
CA GLU A 141 16.16 22.38 -5.28
C GLU A 141 15.34 21.27 -5.99
N GLY A 142 14.03 21.44 -6.13
CA GLY A 142 13.15 20.46 -6.77
C GLY A 142 11.65 20.73 -6.71
N ALA A 143 11.20 21.74 -5.95
CA ALA A 143 9.77 22.07 -5.87
C ALA A 143 9.28 22.66 -7.21
N VAL A 144 8.36 21.96 -7.88
CA VAL A 144 7.77 22.42 -9.13
C VAL A 144 6.62 23.38 -8.81
N ASP A 145 6.73 24.64 -9.24
CA ASP A 145 5.67 25.65 -9.04
C ASP A 145 4.48 25.41 -9.98
N ALA A 146 3.71 24.37 -9.67
CA ALA A 146 2.45 24.04 -10.33
C ALA A 146 1.27 24.87 -9.80
N ALA A 147 1.51 25.73 -8.81
CA ALA A 147 0.47 26.56 -8.20
C ALA A 147 -0.20 27.47 -9.23
N ASN A 148 0.56 27.99 -10.20
CA ASN A 148 0.03 28.83 -11.29
C ASN A 148 -0.88 28.07 -12.27
N ILE A 149 -0.74 26.74 -12.36
CA ILE A 149 -1.59 25.88 -13.19
C ILE A 149 -2.90 25.56 -12.45
N LEU A 150 -2.81 25.29 -11.15
CA LEU A 150 -3.95 24.84 -10.33
C LEU A 150 -4.86 25.99 -9.89
N LYS A 151 -4.31 27.16 -9.53
CA LYS A 151 -5.09 28.31 -9.04
C LYS A 151 -6.22 28.70 -10.00
N PRO A 152 -6.01 28.82 -11.33
CA PRO A 152 -7.09 29.12 -12.27
C PRO A 152 -8.17 28.03 -12.31
N ALA A 153 -7.79 26.76 -12.29
CA ALA A 153 -8.72 25.63 -12.35
C ALA A 153 -9.58 25.54 -11.07
N LEU A 154 -8.95 25.70 -9.90
CA LEU A 154 -9.62 25.80 -8.61
C LEU A 154 -10.52 27.04 -8.52
N ALA A 155 -10.11 28.16 -9.11
CA ALA A 155 -10.88 29.40 -9.10
C ALA A 155 -12.17 29.32 -9.94
N ARG A 156 -12.13 28.61 -11.06
CA ARG A 156 -13.29 28.38 -11.94
C ARG A 156 -14.29 27.39 -11.35
N GLY A 157 -13.89 26.56 -10.38
CA GLY A 157 -14.75 25.53 -9.80
C GLY A 157 -15.07 24.38 -10.77
N THR A 158 -14.36 24.32 -11.89
CA THR A 158 -14.41 23.24 -12.90
C THR A 158 -13.54 22.05 -12.53
N PHE A 159 -12.66 22.24 -11.55
CA PHE A 159 -11.74 21.24 -11.02
C PHE A 159 -12.05 20.99 -9.54
N GLN A 160 -12.25 19.73 -9.19
CA GLN A 160 -12.50 19.28 -7.82
C GLN A 160 -11.41 18.33 -7.38
N CYS A 161 -10.81 18.60 -6.22
CA CYS A 161 -9.80 17.74 -5.64
C CYS A 161 -9.95 17.55 -4.14
N ILE A 162 -9.36 16.45 -3.66
CA ILE A 162 -9.08 16.17 -2.26
C ILE A 162 -7.56 16.30 -2.11
N GLY A 163 -7.10 17.16 -1.21
CA GLY A 163 -5.69 17.25 -0.85
C GLY A 163 -5.40 16.51 0.45
N ALA A 164 -4.19 15.97 0.62
CA ALA A 164 -3.68 15.54 1.91
C ALA A 164 -2.33 16.21 2.21
N THR A 165 -2.13 16.64 3.45
CA THR A 165 -0.89 17.29 3.89
C THR A 165 -0.74 17.24 5.42
N THR A 166 0.39 17.68 5.96
CA THR A 166 0.57 17.92 7.39
C THR A 166 0.12 19.34 7.76
N MET A 167 -0.07 19.59 9.06
CA MET A 167 -0.48 20.91 9.57
C MET A 167 0.55 22.00 9.24
N ASP A 168 1.83 21.69 9.40
CA ASP A 168 2.91 22.64 9.15
C ASP A 168 2.99 23.04 7.68
N GLU A 169 2.89 22.07 6.78
CA GLU A 169 2.93 22.32 5.34
C GLU A 169 1.68 23.06 4.85
N TYR A 170 0.51 22.76 5.43
CA TYR A 170 -0.71 23.54 5.16
C TYR A 170 -0.53 25.02 5.55
N ARG A 171 -0.03 25.29 6.75
CA ARG A 171 0.23 26.65 7.25
C ARG A 171 1.24 27.40 6.41
N LYS A 172 2.30 26.72 5.96
CA LYS A 172 3.37 27.34 5.16
C LYS A 172 2.92 27.66 3.73
N HIS A 173 2.21 26.75 3.07
CA HIS A 173 2.01 26.79 1.62
C HIS A 173 0.57 27.06 1.15
N ILE A 174 -0.44 26.76 1.96
CA ILE A 174 -1.86 26.88 1.55
C ILE A 174 -2.57 28.00 2.29
N GLU A 175 -2.45 28.05 3.62
CA GLU A 175 -3.18 29.00 4.46
C GLU A 175 -2.77 30.46 4.18
N LYS A 176 -1.48 30.68 3.90
CA LYS A 176 -0.95 32.02 3.58
C LYS A 176 -1.36 32.52 2.18
N ASP A 177 -1.77 31.62 1.28
CA ASP A 177 -2.19 31.99 -0.07
C ASP A 177 -3.71 32.20 -0.13
N ALA A 178 -4.12 33.47 -0.20
CA ALA A 178 -5.53 33.85 -0.22
C ALA A 178 -6.31 33.33 -1.44
N ALA A 179 -5.65 32.92 -2.52
CA ALA A 179 -6.32 32.29 -3.67
C ALA A 179 -6.65 30.82 -3.37
N LEU A 180 -5.77 30.09 -2.67
CA LEU A 180 -5.98 28.69 -2.30
C LEU A 180 -6.90 28.55 -1.07
N GLU A 181 -6.69 29.37 -0.04
CA GLU A 181 -7.47 29.37 1.21
C GLU A 181 -8.98 29.61 0.98
N ARG A 182 -9.33 30.30 -0.11
CA ARG A 182 -10.73 30.52 -0.53
C ARG A 182 -11.36 29.32 -1.26
N ARG A 183 -10.59 28.28 -1.59
CA ARG A 183 -11.03 27.10 -2.36
C ARG A 183 -11.00 25.82 -1.55
N PHE A 184 -10.11 25.77 -0.57
CA PHE A 184 -9.96 24.64 0.32
C PHE A 184 -10.77 24.77 1.61
N GLN A 185 -11.16 23.62 2.14
CA GLN A 185 -11.76 23.48 3.46
C GLN A 185 -11.03 22.36 4.20
N THR A 186 -10.59 22.62 5.41
CA THR A 186 -9.83 21.66 6.21
C THR A 186 -10.71 20.58 6.82
N VAL A 187 -10.14 19.38 6.93
CA VAL A 187 -10.63 18.23 7.70
C VAL A 187 -9.45 17.75 8.54
N LEU A 188 -9.55 17.90 9.85
CA LEU A 188 -8.51 17.41 10.75
C LEU A 188 -8.64 15.89 10.86
N VAL A 189 -7.52 15.18 10.72
CA VAL A 189 -7.41 13.74 10.86
C VAL A 189 -6.48 13.46 12.02
N GLU A 190 -7.07 13.01 13.12
CA GLU A 190 -6.36 12.74 14.35
C GLU A 190 -5.86 11.29 14.39
N GLU A 191 -4.78 11.06 15.16
CA GLU A 191 -4.31 9.72 15.49
C GLU A 191 -5.44 8.98 16.25
N PRO A 192 -5.79 7.74 15.85
CA PRO A 192 -6.80 6.96 16.55
C PRO A 192 -6.30 6.60 17.96
N ASP A 193 -7.23 6.47 18.90
CA ASP A 193 -6.92 5.93 20.22
C ASP A 193 -6.59 4.43 20.17
N ARG A 194 -6.24 3.87 21.33
CA ARG A 194 -5.88 2.45 21.47
C ARG A 194 -7.00 1.53 20.98
N GLU A 195 -8.24 1.79 21.37
CA GLU A 195 -9.40 0.93 21.07
C GLU A 195 -9.69 0.93 19.57
N HIS A 196 -9.76 2.11 18.96
CA HIS A 196 -9.95 2.25 17.52
C HIS A 196 -8.77 1.67 16.72
N THR A 197 -7.53 1.82 17.19
CA THR A 197 -6.36 1.19 16.53
C THR A 197 -6.49 -0.34 16.53
N LEU A 198 -6.90 -0.92 17.65
CA LEU A 198 -7.13 -2.36 17.76
C LEU A 198 -8.25 -2.83 16.82
N GLU A 199 -9.35 -2.08 16.71
CA GLU A 199 -10.42 -2.36 15.75
C GLU A 199 -9.91 -2.32 14.30
N ILE A 200 -9.07 -1.34 13.96
CA ILE A 200 -8.42 -1.26 12.64
C ILE A 200 -7.59 -2.52 12.38
N LEU A 201 -6.74 -2.92 13.33
CA LEU A 201 -5.94 -4.15 13.17
C LEU A 201 -6.82 -5.40 13.01
N LYS A 202 -7.92 -5.51 13.77
CA LYS A 202 -8.88 -6.62 13.65
C LYS A 202 -9.53 -6.66 12.27
N GLY A 203 -9.87 -5.50 11.68
CA GLY A 203 -10.41 -5.43 10.33
C GLY A 203 -9.41 -5.83 9.25
N LEU A 204 -8.13 -5.49 9.44
CA LEU A 204 -7.06 -5.81 8.50
C LEU A 204 -6.51 -7.24 8.68
N ARG A 205 -6.73 -7.86 9.85
CA ARG A 205 -6.20 -9.18 10.23
C ARG A 205 -6.30 -10.21 9.13
N THR A 206 -7.50 -10.41 8.57
CA THR A 206 -7.73 -11.46 7.56
C THR A 206 -6.88 -11.27 6.31
N ASN A 207 -6.64 -10.02 5.90
CA ASN A 207 -5.84 -9.72 4.72
C ASN A 207 -4.36 -10.05 4.97
N TYR A 208 -3.81 -9.65 6.11
CA TYR A 208 -2.43 -9.97 6.49
C TYR A 208 -2.22 -11.46 6.77
N GLU A 209 -3.16 -12.13 7.42
CA GLU A 209 -3.12 -13.59 7.64
C GLU A 209 -3.05 -14.36 6.33
N ASN A 210 -3.87 -13.98 5.35
CA ASN A 210 -3.88 -14.61 4.04
C ASN A 210 -2.61 -14.25 3.24
N PHE A 211 -2.14 -13.01 3.31
CA PHE A 211 -0.95 -12.57 2.60
C PHE A 211 0.31 -13.29 3.10
N HIS A 212 0.46 -13.42 4.43
CA HIS A 212 1.63 -14.04 5.06
C HIS A 212 1.49 -15.55 5.29
N ASN A 213 0.28 -16.09 5.16
CA ASN A 213 -0.05 -17.48 5.52
C ASN A 213 0.20 -17.79 7.01
N VAL A 214 -0.28 -16.90 7.87
CA VAL A 214 -0.16 -16.98 9.35
C VAL A 214 -1.53 -16.76 9.99
N SER A 215 -1.62 -16.88 11.31
CA SER A 215 -2.80 -16.53 12.10
C SER A 215 -2.36 -15.69 13.29
N PHE A 216 -2.87 -14.47 13.41
CA PHE A 216 -2.54 -13.62 14.55
C PHE A 216 -3.43 -13.98 15.73
N SER A 217 -2.88 -14.15 16.93
CA SER A 217 -3.69 -14.22 18.14
C SER A 217 -4.29 -12.85 18.49
N ASP A 218 -5.38 -12.82 19.26
CA ASP A 218 -5.98 -11.54 19.68
C ASP A 218 -5.00 -10.76 20.58
N GLU A 219 -4.27 -11.48 21.42
CA GLU A 219 -3.23 -10.96 22.29
C GLU A 219 -2.07 -10.36 21.49
N ALA A 220 -1.72 -10.93 20.33
CA ALA A 220 -0.70 -10.36 19.44
C ALA A 220 -1.15 -9.00 18.85
N LEU A 221 -2.42 -8.85 18.50
CA LEU A 221 -2.94 -7.57 18.01
C LEU A 221 -2.90 -6.51 19.12
N GLU A 222 -3.30 -6.85 20.34
CA GLU A 222 -3.23 -5.95 21.49
C GLU A 222 -1.77 -5.56 21.80
N ALA A 223 -0.86 -6.54 21.81
CA ALA A 223 0.56 -6.29 21.99
C ALA A 223 1.14 -5.38 20.90
N ALA A 224 0.73 -5.56 19.64
CA ALA A 224 1.18 -4.71 18.54
C ALA A 224 0.77 -3.24 18.75
N VAL A 225 -0.45 -2.97 19.23
CA VAL A 225 -0.91 -1.60 19.54
C VAL A 225 -0.14 -1.01 20.73
N ASP A 226 -0.04 -1.76 21.83
CA ASP A 226 0.54 -1.25 23.08
C ASP A 226 2.04 -1.05 22.97
N LEU A 227 2.76 -2.02 22.41
CA LEU A 227 4.21 -1.97 22.31
C LEU A 227 4.65 -0.97 21.25
N SER A 228 3.96 -0.88 20.10
CA SER A 228 4.27 0.16 19.10
C SER A 228 4.07 1.56 19.68
N SER A 229 3.00 1.78 20.46
CA SER A 229 2.76 3.06 21.13
C SER A 229 3.85 3.44 22.12
N ARG A 230 4.39 2.44 22.85
CA ARG A 230 5.39 2.65 23.91
C ARG A 230 6.81 2.81 23.37
N TYR A 231 7.18 2.05 22.35
CA TYR A 231 8.57 1.95 21.88
C TYR A 231 8.81 2.64 20.53
N ILE A 232 7.78 2.86 19.71
CA ILE A 232 7.87 3.55 18.41
C ILE A 232 7.19 4.92 18.53
N THR A 233 7.90 5.88 19.12
CA THR A 233 7.36 7.22 19.43
C THR A 233 7.46 8.21 18.27
N SER A 234 8.25 7.92 17.23
CA SER A 234 8.46 8.79 16.07
C SER A 234 7.37 8.69 14.99
N ARG A 235 6.47 7.71 15.10
CA ARG A 235 5.38 7.45 14.16
C ARG A 235 4.02 7.48 14.86
N MET A 236 2.97 7.67 14.08
CA MET A 236 1.59 7.70 14.57
C MET A 236 0.89 6.36 14.35
N GLN A 237 -0.16 6.11 15.14
CA GLN A 237 -1.14 5.08 14.87
C GLN A 237 -2.05 5.46 13.68
N PRO A 238 -2.63 4.47 12.98
CA PRO A 238 -2.44 3.03 13.15
C PRO A 238 -1.18 2.48 12.45
N ASP A 239 -0.48 3.31 11.67
CA ASP A 239 0.65 2.91 10.81
C ASP A 239 1.75 2.12 11.54
N LYS A 240 2.22 2.59 12.69
CA LYS A 240 3.27 1.88 13.45
C LYS A 240 2.85 0.50 13.97
N ALA A 241 1.57 0.30 14.33
CA ALA A 241 1.09 -0.99 14.78
C ALA A 241 0.88 -1.96 13.61
N ILE A 242 0.39 -1.44 12.47
CA ILE A 242 0.25 -2.21 11.22
C ILE A 242 1.63 -2.68 10.74
N ASP A 243 2.64 -1.80 10.74
CA ASP A 243 4.01 -2.12 10.34
C ASP A 243 4.62 -3.23 11.20
N LEU A 244 4.44 -3.15 12.53
CA LEU A 244 4.91 -4.18 13.46
C LEU A 244 4.20 -5.54 13.24
N LEU A 245 2.91 -5.51 12.91
CA LEU A 245 2.12 -6.71 12.60
C LEU A 245 2.58 -7.35 11.28
N ASP A 246 2.77 -6.53 10.26
CA ASP A 246 3.21 -6.93 8.92
C ASP A 246 4.60 -7.58 8.96
N GLU A 247 5.56 -6.93 9.63
CA GLU A 247 6.93 -7.41 9.78
C GLU A 247 6.96 -8.73 10.56
N SER A 248 6.10 -8.89 11.59
CA SER A 248 5.99 -10.15 12.35
C SER A 248 5.43 -11.28 11.47
N GLY A 249 4.44 -10.97 10.63
CA GLY A 249 3.91 -11.87 9.61
C GLY A 249 4.98 -12.33 8.63
N ALA A 250 5.75 -11.38 8.09
CA ALA A 250 6.82 -11.63 7.14
C ALA A 250 7.96 -12.46 7.76
N HIS A 251 8.38 -12.13 8.98
CA HIS A 251 9.41 -12.87 9.70
C HIS A 251 9.01 -14.33 9.92
N CYS A 252 7.79 -14.56 10.42
CA CYS A 252 7.27 -15.92 10.62
C CYS A 252 7.18 -16.67 9.29
N ARG A 253 6.68 -16.03 8.23
CA ARG A 253 6.60 -16.65 6.91
C ARG A 253 7.97 -17.11 6.41
N ILE A 254 9.02 -16.29 6.56
CA ILE A 254 10.37 -16.61 6.06
C ILE A 254 11.03 -17.68 6.91
N ALA A 255 10.96 -17.58 8.24
CA ALA A 255 11.62 -18.50 9.17
C ALA A 255 11.15 -19.96 9.01
N PHE A 256 9.91 -20.19 8.60
CA PHE A 256 9.33 -21.53 8.47
C PHE A 256 9.37 -22.11 7.04
N VAL A 257 10.05 -21.46 6.08
CA VAL A 257 10.33 -22.05 4.75
C VAL A 257 11.65 -22.84 4.73
N GLU A 258 12.14 -23.30 5.88
CA GLU A 258 13.30 -24.20 5.90
C GLU A 258 12.93 -25.54 5.25
N LYS A 259 13.71 -25.92 4.22
CA LYS A 259 13.52 -27.18 3.52
C LYS A 259 13.84 -28.35 4.48
N PRO A 260 13.06 -29.44 4.46
CA PRO A 260 13.39 -30.66 5.19
C PRO A 260 14.80 -31.14 4.85
N ALA A 261 15.54 -31.63 5.86
CA ALA A 261 16.91 -32.12 5.68
C ALA A 261 17.02 -33.23 4.61
N GLU A 262 15.98 -34.05 4.46
CA GLU A 262 15.89 -35.08 3.41
C GLU A 262 15.91 -34.48 1.99
N MET A 263 15.27 -33.33 1.77
CA MET A 263 15.29 -32.65 0.48
C MET A 263 16.67 -32.06 0.19
N LEU A 264 17.33 -31.47 1.19
CA LEU A 264 18.69 -30.96 1.06
C LEU A 264 19.68 -32.09 0.70
N ASN A 265 19.58 -33.23 1.38
CA ASN A 265 20.40 -34.42 1.08
C ASN A 265 20.17 -34.96 -0.35
N LEU A 266 18.93 -34.93 -0.84
CA LEU A 266 18.61 -35.31 -2.22
C LEU A 266 19.21 -34.34 -3.24
N GLU A 267 19.14 -33.02 -2.98
CA GLU A 267 19.74 -31.99 -3.83
C GLU A 267 21.27 -32.20 -3.94
N GLU A 268 21.96 -32.38 -2.80
CA GLU A 268 23.41 -32.68 -2.78
C GLU A 268 23.74 -33.98 -3.53
N LYS A 269 22.93 -35.03 -3.35
CA LYS A 269 23.15 -36.30 -4.06
C LYS A 269 22.99 -36.14 -5.57
N ILE A 270 21.98 -35.39 -6.02
CA ILE A 270 21.76 -35.08 -7.44
C ILE A 270 22.93 -34.30 -8.02
N GLU A 271 23.46 -33.32 -7.28
CA GLU A 271 24.60 -32.51 -7.70
C GLU A 271 25.85 -33.38 -7.89
N ARG A 272 26.19 -34.21 -6.89
CA ARG A 272 27.31 -35.16 -6.97
C ARG A 272 27.20 -36.10 -8.17
N LEU A 273 26.03 -36.71 -8.39
CA LEU A 273 25.81 -37.60 -9.53
C LEU A 273 25.86 -36.83 -10.86
N THR A 274 25.50 -35.54 -10.88
CA THR A 274 25.56 -34.71 -12.08
C THR A 274 27.02 -34.44 -12.49
N GLU A 275 27.91 -34.24 -11.53
CA GLU A 275 29.36 -34.15 -11.76
C GLU A 275 29.94 -35.48 -12.22
N GLU A 276 29.57 -36.57 -11.56
CA GLU A 276 30.00 -37.93 -11.93
C GLU A 276 29.57 -38.28 -13.37
N LYS A 277 28.34 -37.95 -13.76
CA LYS A 277 27.86 -38.09 -15.14
C LYS A 277 28.70 -37.28 -16.12
N LYS A 278 29.05 -36.02 -15.79
CA LYS A 278 29.89 -35.19 -16.66
C LYS A 278 31.26 -35.85 -16.88
N HIS A 279 31.84 -36.43 -15.82
CA HIS A 279 33.08 -37.17 -15.92
C HIS A 279 32.94 -38.40 -16.85
N PHE A 280 31.91 -39.23 -16.69
CA PHE A 280 31.69 -40.38 -17.59
C PHE A 280 31.50 -39.98 -19.06
N VAL A 281 30.85 -38.85 -19.33
CA VAL A 281 30.74 -38.31 -20.70
C VAL A 281 32.11 -37.88 -21.24
N GLN A 282 32.97 -37.26 -20.43
CA GLN A 282 34.32 -36.85 -20.84
C GLN A 282 35.21 -38.05 -21.19
N VAL A 283 35.12 -39.14 -20.41
CA VAL A 283 35.90 -40.37 -20.63
C VAL A 283 35.21 -41.30 -21.65
N GLN A 284 34.15 -40.84 -22.33
CA GLN A 284 33.39 -41.59 -23.35
C GLN A 284 32.77 -42.91 -22.84
N ALA A 285 32.55 -43.02 -21.52
CA ALA A 285 31.87 -44.14 -20.88
C ALA A 285 30.34 -43.94 -20.94
N TYR A 286 29.77 -44.05 -22.14
CA TYR A 286 28.35 -43.71 -22.38
C TYR A 286 27.35 -44.60 -21.65
N GLU A 287 27.67 -45.87 -21.43
CA GLU A 287 26.77 -46.80 -20.73
C GLU A 287 26.64 -46.46 -19.24
N ASP A 288 27.75 -46.13 -18.58
CA ASP A 288 27.75 -45.71 -17.18
C ASP A 288 27.15 -44.29 -17.02
N ALA A 289 27.42 -43.40 -17.97
CA ALA A 289 26.73 -42.10 -18.03
C ALA A 289 25.20 -42.25 -18.16
N ALA A 290 24.71 -43.27 -18.89
CA ALA A 290 23.28 -43.56 -19.00
C ALA A 290 22.69 -44.09 -17.69
N LYS A 291 23.40 -44.99 -16.98
CA LYS A 291 22.98 -45.47 -15.64
C LYS A 291 22.87 -44.32 -14.63
N VAL A 292 23.88 -43.46 -14.57
CA VAL A 292 23.89 -42.29 -13.67
C VAL A 292 22.78 -41.30 -14.05
N ARG A 293 22.54 -41.08 -15.35
CA ARG A 293 21.41 -40.26 -15.83
C ARG A 293 20.06 -40.78 -15.32
N ASP A 294 19.84 -42.09 -15.42
CA ASP A 294 18.58 -42.68 -15.01
C ASP A 294 18.40 -42.63 -13.47
N GLU A 295 19.50 -42.73 -12.69
CA GLU A 295 19.46 -42.48 -11.24
C GLU A 295 19.14 -41.02 -10.91
N ILE A 296 19.78 -40.05 -11.59
CA ILE A 296 19.46 -38.63 -11.43
C ILE A 296 17.99 -38.36 -11.72
N ASN A 297 17.42 -38.95 -12.78
CA ASN A 297 16.02 -38.76 -13.14
C ASN A 297 15.08 -39.31 -12.06
N LYS A 298 15.40 -40.47 -11.45
CA LYS A 298 14.65 -41.02 -10.32
C LYS A 298 14.71 -40.11 -9.10
N LEU A 299 15.89 -39.61 -8.76
CA LEU A 299 16.07 -38.71 -7.60
C LEU A 299 15.37 -37.37 -7.82
N LYS A 300 15.42 -36.81 -9.03
CA LYS A 300 14.67 -35.60 -9.40
C LYS A 300 13.17 -35.80 -9.27
N TYR A 301 12.65 -36.93 -9.74
CA TYR A 301 11.24 -37.25 -9.57
C TYR A 301 10.84 -37.35 -8.10
N SER A 302 11.66 -38.01 -7.27
CA SER A 302 11.44 -38.07 -5.82
C SER A 302 11.48 -36.70 -5.15
N LEU A 303 12.44 -35.85 -5.55
CA LEU A 303 12.57 -34.49 -5.04
C LEU A 303 11.36 -33.63 -5.44
N ASP A 304 10.87 -33.76 -6.68
CA ASP A 304 9.68 -33.05 -7.16
C ASP A 304 8.43 -33.47 -6.38
N MET A 305 8.26 -34.77 -6.11
CA MET A 305 7.17 -35.29 -5.27
C MET A 305 7.23 -34.74 -3.84
N MET A 306 8.40 -34.82 -3.20
CA MET A 306 8.61 -34.26 -1.85
C MET A 306 8.39 -32.75 -1.81
N ALA A 307 8.83 -32.03 -2.84
CA ALA A 307 8.62 -30.58 -2.94
C ALA A 307 7.14 -30.22 -3.09
N GLN A 308 6.35 -31.03 -3.80
CA GLN A 308 4.90 -30.82 -3.91
C GLN A 308 4.20 -31.07 -2.57
N GLU A 309 4.54 -32.15 -1.88
CA GLU A 309 3.99 -32.48 -0.56
C GLU A 309 4.36 -31.42 0.49
N TRP A 310 5.63 -30.99 0.52
CA TRP A 310 6.08 -29.94 1.43
C TRP A 310 5.38 -28.60 1.17
N ARG A 311 5.24 -28.19 -0.10
CA ARG A 311 4.47 -26.99 -0.46
C ARG A 311 2.99 -27.10 -0.09
N ALA A 312 2.40 -28.28 -0.20
CA ALA A 312 1.02 -28.51 0.23
C ALA A 312 0.89 -28.42 1.76
N ALA A 313 1.84 -29.01 2.50
CA ALA A 313 1.91 -28.93 3.95
C ALA A 313 2.06 -27.48 4.45
N LEU A 314 2.98 -26.70 3.85
CA LEU A 314 3.18 -25.29 4.19
C LEU A 314 1.91 -24.44 4.00
N LYS A 315 1.10 -24.72 2.97
CA LYS A 315 -0.18 -24.02 2.74
C LYS A 315 -1.25 -24.38 3.78
N LEU A 316 -1.17 -25.58 4.37
CA LEU A 316 -2.11 -26.07 5.37
C LEU A 316 -1.71 -25.63 6.78
N SER A 317 -0.42 -25.49 7.07
CA SER A 317 0.09 -25.00 8.35
C SER A 317 0.11 -23.48 8.37
N ARG A 318 -0.89 -22.87 9.01
CA ARG A 318 -0.81 -21.45 9.42
C ARG A 318 -0.17 -21.40 10.80
N ASN A 319 1.00 -20.79 10.88
CA ASN A 319 1.65 -20.55 12.17
C ASN A 319 0.88 -19.47 12.93
N ILE A 320 0.74 -19.66 14.23
CA ILE A 320 0.11 -18.69 15.11
C ILE A 320 1.19 -17.70 15.55
N ILE A 321 0.93 -16.41 15.33
CA ILE A 321 1.77 -15.32 15.83
C ILE A 321 1.21 -14.90 17.19
N ASP A 322 2.08 -14.94 18.19
CA ASP A 322 1.76 -14.58 19.57
C ASP A 322 2.48 -13.32 20.03
N VAL A 323 2.34 -12.99 21.31
CA VAL A 323 2.97 -11.81 21.92
C VAL A 323 4.50 -11.90 21.88
N GLU A 324 5.10 -13.09 21.98
CA GLU A 324 6.55 -13.27 21.97
C GLU A 324 7.13 -12.95 20.59
N ASP A 325 6.43 -13.35 19.53
CA ASP A 325 6.81 -13.00 18.16
C ASP A 325 6.75 -11.48 17.93
N ILE A 326 5.69 -10.79 18.38
CA ILE A 326 5.61 -9.32 18.31
C ILE A 326 6.78 -8.66 19.06
N CYS A 327 7.12 -9.15 20.26
CA CYS A 327 8.24 -8.64 21.05
C CYS A 327 9.58 -8.84 20.33
N ARG A 328 9.79 -10.03 19.73
CA ARG A 328 11.01 -10.36 18.99
C ARG A 328 11.18 -9.44 17.78
N THR A 329 10.13 -9.24 17.00
CA THR A 329 10.13 -8.33 15.84
C THR A 329 10.42 -6.91 16.28
N LEU A 330 9.74 -6.42 17.34
CA LEU A 330 9.97 -5.07 17.85
C LEU A 330 11.41 -4.86 18.32
N SER A 331 11.99 -5.84 19.01
CA SER A 331 13.40 -5.80 19.40
C SER A 331 14.34 -5.75 18.21
N SER A 332 14.04 -6.49 17.15
CA SER A 332 14.81 -6.44 15.91
C SER A 332 14.69 -5.08 15.21
N MET A 333 13.48 -4.52 15.13
CA MET A 333 13.21 -3.23 14.48
C MET A 333 13.85 -2.05 15.22
N THR A 334 13.80 -2.05 16.55
CA THR A 334 14.23 -0.91 17.38
C THR A 334 15.64 -1.06 17.95
N GLY A 335 16.18 -2.29 17.97
CA GLY A 335 17.41 -2.61 18.70
C GLY A 335 17.26 -2.60 20.23
N ILE A 336 16.04 -2.40 20.74
CA ILE A 336 15.75 -2.35 22.18
C ILE A 336 15.26 -3.73 22.63
N PRO A 337 15.91 -4.41 23.58
CA PRO A 337 15.42 -5.68 24.10
C PRO A 337 14.08 -5.50 24.80
N VAL A 338 13.06 -6.22 24.35
CA VAL A 338 11.69 -6.23 24.92
C VAL A 338 11.44 -7.54 25.70
N SER A 339 12.51 -8.23 26.11
CA SER A 339 12.39 -9.48 26.86
C SER A 339 11.81 -9.25 28.25
N GLY A 340 10.65 -9.87 28.53
CA GLY A 340 10.09 -10.00 29.88
C GLY A 340 8.83 -9.21 30.21
N ILE A 341 7.94 -8.93 29.24
CA ILE A 341 6.59 -8.38 29.55
C ILE A 341 5.56 -9.49 29.81
N SER A 342 5.95 -10.77 29.74
CA SER A 342 5.14 -11.87 30.23
C SER A 342 5.03 -11.79 31.77
N ARG A 343 3.90 -11.21 32.20
CA ARG A 343 3.39 -11.03 33.58
C ARG A 343 3.93 -9.82 34.31
N ASN A 344 3.14 -8.75 34.34
CA ASN A 344 2.77 -8.10 35.59
C ASN A 344 1.47 -7.31 35.40
N GLU A 345 0.45 -7.79 36.12
CA GLU A 345 -0.79 -7.15 36.60
C GLU A 345 -1.69 -6.35 35.64
#